data_AF-A0A352K9L9-F1
#
_entry.id   AF-A0A352K9L9-F1
#
_cell.length_a   1.000
_cell.length_b   1.000
_cell.length_c   1.000
_cell.angle_alpha   90.00
_cell.angle_beta   90.00
_cell.angle_gamma   90.00
#
_symmetry.space_group_name_H-M   'P 1'
#
loop_
_entity.id
_entity.type
_entity.pdbx_description
1 polymer ?
#
loop_
_entity_poly.entity_id
_entity_poly.type
_entity_poly.pdbx_seq_one_letter_code
_entity_poly.pdbx_strand_id
1 'polypeptide(L)'
;FPGLQGGPLMHVIAAKAVAFGEALRPEFKDYAAAVTTNAATLAETLVSGGLDIVSGGTSTHLMLVDLRPKGVTGRDAEASLER
;
A
#
# COMPACT_ATOMS: atom_id res chain seq x y z
N PHE A 1 20.31 20.30 9.48
CA PHE A 1 21.64 20.68 9.97
C PHE A 1 21.68 22.19 10.20
N PRO A 2 22.14 22.70 11.35
CA PRO A 2 22.60 21.96 12.53
C PRO A 2 21.48 21.62 13.55
N GLY A 3 20.23 22.05 13.35
CA GLY A 3 19.19 21.94 14.39
C GLY A 3 18.78 20.52 14.82
N LEU A 4 18.35 19.67 13.88
CA LEU A 4 17.80 18.33 14.17
C LEU A 4 18.63 17.16 13.63
N GLN A 5 19.52 17.44 12.68
CA GLN A 5 20.32 16.42 11.99
C GLN A 5 21.77 16.89 11.90
N GLY A 6 22.69 15.94 12.07
CA GLY A 6 24.13 16.10 11.95
C GLY A 6 24.65 15.67 10.57
N GLY A 7 25.58 14.70 10.56
CA GLY A 7 26.18 14.18 9.34
C GLY A 7 25.17 13.43 8.45
N PRO A 8 25.23 13.60 7.13
CA PRO A 8 24.32 12.91 6.21
C PRO A 8 24.64 11.41 6.14
N LEU A 9 23.59 10.58 6.02
CA LEU A 9 23.74 9.16 5.70
C LEU A 9 23.98 8.99 4.20
N MET A 10 25.22 9.22 3.76
CA MET A 10 25.57 9.26 2.34
C MET A 10 25.23 7.98 1.57
N HIS A 11 25.31 6.81 2.21
CA HIS A 11 24.91 5.53 1.61
C HIS A 11 23.39 5.46 1.35
N VAL A 12 22.56 6.02 2.25
CA VAL A 12 21.10 6.13 2.02
C VAL A 12 20.78 7.14 0.92
N ILE A 13 21.52 8.25 0.87
CA ILE A 13 21.36 9.25 -0.21
C ILE A 13 21.70 8.61 -1.57
N ALA A 14 22.78 7.84 -1.65
CA ALA A 14 23.14 7.10 -2.87
C ALA A 14 22.05 6.10 -3.26
N ALA A 15 21.50 5.32 -2.31
CA ALA A 15 20.40 4.41 -2.58
C ALA A 15 19.13 5.12 -3.09
N LYS A 16 18.81 6.31 -2.55
CA LYS A 16 17.69 7.13 -3.04
C LYS A 16 17.92 7.63 -4.47
N ALA A 17 19.16 8.00 -4.82
CA ALA A 17 19.49 8.39 -6.19
C ALA A 17 19.24 7.25 -7.19
N VAL A 18 19.61 6.01 -6.83
CA VAL A 18 19.30 4.82 -7.62
C VAL A 18 17.79 4.63 -7.75
N ALA A 19 17.04 4.68 -6.64
CA ALA A 19 15.59 4.52 -6.64
C ALA A 19 14.87 5.59 -7.50
N PHE A 20 15.34 6.85 -7.48
CA PHE A 20 14.81 7.88 -8.37
C PHE A 20 15.13 7.63 -9.85
N GLY A 21 16.33 7.10 -10.15
CA GLY A 21 16.67 6.66 -11.49
C GLY A 21 15.73 5.55 -11.98
N GLU A 22 15.43 4.57 -11.13
CA GLU A 22 14.49 3.49 -11.45
C GLU A 22 13.06 4.00 -11.64
N ALA A 23 12.61 4.94 -10.80
CA ALA A 23 11.27 5.53 -10.85
C ALA A 23 11.02 6.38 -12.11
N LEU A 24 12.09 6.88 -12.74
CA LEU A 24 12.02 7.63 -14.00
C LEU A 24 11.97 6.72 -15.24
N ARG A 25 12.20 5.42 -15.10
CA ARG A 25 12.11 4.49 -16.24
C ARG A 25 10.65 4.29 -16.66
N PRO A 26 10.35 4.16 -17.97
CA PRO A 26 8.98 3.98 -18.46
C PRO A 26 8.24 2.81 -17.80
N GLU A 27 8.93 1.72 -17.52
CA GLU A 27 8.36 0.50 -16.91
C GLU A 27 7.83 0.76 -15.48
N PHE A 28 8.37 1.76 -14.78
CA PHE A 28 7.87 2.12 -13.46
C PHE A 28 6.46 2.72 -13.52
N LYS A 29 6.11 3.39 -14.63
CA LYS A 29 4.76 3.90 -14.86
C LYS A 29 3.75 2.76 -15.01
N ASP A 30 4.13 1.73 -15.77
CA ASP A 30 3.29 0.54 -15.96
C ASP A 30 3.13 -0.23 -14.65
N TYR A 31 4.22 -0.36 -13.89
CA TYR A 31 4.18 -0.92 -12.54
C TYR A 31 3.22 -0.15 -11.61
N ALA A 32 3.32 1.17 -11.56
CA ALA A 32 2.47 2.00 -10.71
C ALA A 32 0.98 1.91 -11.11
N ALA A 33 0.69 1.82 -12.41
CA ALA A 33 -0.67 1.58 -12.90
C ALA A 33 -1.19 0.20 -12.48
N ALA A 34 -0.36 -0.84 -12.59
CA ALA A 34 -0.72 -2.19 -12.14
C ALA A 34 -1.01 -2.23 -10.64
N VAL A 35 -0.28 -1.48 -9.81
CA VAL A 35 -0.53 -1.40 -8.36
C VAL A 35 -1.95 -0.90 -8.06
N THR A 36 -2.40 0.19 -8.70
CA THR A 36 -3.74 0.74 -8.44
C THR A 36 -4.84 -0.13 -9.07
N THR A 37 -4.61 -0.68 -10.26
CA THR A 37 -5.55 -1.64 -10.88
C THR A 37 -5.74 -2.88 -10.01
N ASN A 38 -4.65 -3.47 -9.51
CA ASN A 38 -4.71 -4.63 -8.64
C ASN A 38 -5.43 -4.31 -7.32
N ALA A 39 -5.19 -3.14 -6.75
CA ALA A 39 -5.87 -2.71 -5.52
C ALA A 39 -7.39 -2.54 -5.73
N ALA A 40 -7.81 -1.98 -6.86
CA ALA A 40 -9.22 -1.86 -7.22
C ALA A 40 -9.89 -3.24 -7.39
N THR A 41 -9.25 -4.15 -8.13
CA THR A 41 -9.73 -5.53 -8.30
C THR A 41 -9.84 -6.28 -6.97
N LEU A 42 -8.86 -6.11 -6.08
CA LEU A 42 -8.92 -6.72 -4.74
C LEU A 42 -10.10 -6.17 -3.93
N ALA A 43 -10.31 -4.85 -3.94
CA ALA A 43 -11.43 -4.22 -3.24
C ALA A 43 -12.78 -4.77 -3.73
N GLU A 44 -12.99 -4.83 -5.05
CA GLU A 44 -14.20 -5.40 -5.66
C GLU A 44 -14.40 -6.88 -5.28
N THR A 45 -13.31 -7.65 -5.30
CA THR A 45 -13.34 -9.07 -4.93
C THR A 45 -13.74 -9.24 -3.46
N LEU A 46 -13.19 -8.44 -2.55
CA LEU A 46 -13.55 -8.49 -1.12
C LEU A 46 -15.02 -8.12 -0.90
N VAL A 47 -15.53 -7.09 -1.60
CA VAL A 47 -16.96 -6.73 -1.56
C VAL A 47 -17.83 -7.88 -2.05
N SER A 48 -17.44 -8.54 -3.15
CA SER A 48 -18.15 -9.73 -3.65
C SER A 48 -18.15 -10.90 -2.65
N GLY A 49 -17.12 -10.98 -1.80
CA GLY A 49 -17.00 -11.94 -0.69
C GLY A 49 -17.85 -11.57 0.55
N GLY A 50 -18.61 -10.48 0.50
CA GLY A 50 -19.49 -10.01 1.56
C GLY A 50 -18.76 -9.25 2.67
N LEU A 51 -17.58 -8.70 2.38
CA LEU A 51 -16.97 -7.65 3.18
C LEU A 51 -17.42 -6.28 2.68
N ASP A 52 -17.13 -5.23 3.45
CA ASP A 52 -17.33 -3.85 3.00
C ASP A 52 -15.99 -3.11 2.96
N ILE A 53 -15.90 -2.06 2.15
CA ILE A 53 -14.70 -1.23 1.99
C ILE A 53 -15.06 0.20 2.38
N VAL A 54 -14.32 0.79 3.31
CA VAL A 54 -14.51 2.19 3.70
C VAL A 54 -14.36 3.07 2.45
N SER A 55 -15.30 3.99 2.24
CA SER A 55 -15.46 4.82 1.03
C SER A 55 -15.92 4.11 -0.26
N GLY A 56 -16.23 2.81 -0.19
CA GLY A 56 -16.84 2.04 -1.29
C GLY A 56 -15.87 1.54 -2.36
N GLY A 57 -14.56 1.69 -2.16
CA GLY A 57 -13.53 1.22 -3.10
C GLY A 57 -12.16 1.84 -2.81
N THR A 58 -11.29 1.91 -3.82
CA THR A 58 -10.01 2.64 -3.73
C THR A 58 -9.58 3.18 -5.08
N SER A 59 -8.91 4.34 -5.05
CA SER A 59 -8.21 4.96 -6.18
C SER A 59 -6.68 4.98 -5.98
N THR A 60 -6.19 4.26 -4.96
CA THR A 60 -4.79 4.22 -4.56
C THR A 60 -4.29 2.77 -4.45
N HIS A 61 -3.17 2.57 -3.77
CA HIS A 61 -2.53 1.26 -3.60
C HIS A 61 -3.06 0.46 -2.39
N LEU A 62 -3.98 1.01 -1.61
CA LEU A 62 -4.50 0.37 -0.39
C LEU A 62 -6.02 0.53 -0.29
N MET A 63 -6.65 -0.28 0.55
CA MET A 63 -8.06 -0.17 0.93
C MET A 63 -8.22 -0.46 2.42
N LEU A 64 -9.26 0.09 3.04
CA LEU A 64 -9.60 -0.20 4.43
C LEU A 64 -10.85 -1.07 4.46
N VAL A 65 -10.67 -2.33 4.88
CA VAL A 65 -11.74 -3.34 4.92
C VAL A 65 -12.52 -3.20 6.23
N ASP A 66 -13.84 -3.06 6.13
CA ASP A 66 -14.75 -3.14 7.26
C ASP A 66 -15.20 -4.59 7.48
N LEU A 67 -14.85 -5.10 8.66
CA LEU A 67 -15.10 -6.48 9.07
C LEU A 67 -16.41 -6.66 9.86
N ARG A 68 -17.10 -5.56 10.20
CA ARG A 68 -18.38 -5.61 10.91
C ARG A 68 -19.44 -6.47 10.21
N PRO A 69 -19.55 -6.52 8.86
CA PRO A 69 -20.46 -7.44 8.18
C PRO A 69 -20.23 -8.93 8.48
N LYS A 70 -19.01 -9.30 8.89
CA LYS A 70 -18.63 -10.66 9.29
C LYS A 70 -18.60 -10.87 10.80
N GLY A 71 -18.87 -9.83 11.59
CA GLY A 71 -18.89 -9.91 13.06
C GLY A 71 -17.54 -10.19 13.71
N VAL A 72 -16.42 -9.95 13.00
CA VAL A 72 -15.07 -10.19 13.51
C VAL A 72 -14.34 -8.86 13.71
N THR A 73 -13.41 -8.83 14.67
CA THR A 73 -12.56 -7.65 14.91
C THR A 73 -11.34 -7.67 13.99
N GLY A 74 -10.74 -6.50 13.76
CA GLY A 74 -9.46 -6.40 13.04
C GLY A 74 -8.34 -7.20 13.69
N ARG A 75 -8.31 -7.27 15.02
CA ARG A 75 -7.33 -8.05 15.77
C ARG A 75 -7.44 -9.54 15.50
N ASP A 76 -8.66 -10.09 15.54
CA ASP A 76 -8.87 -11.53 15.35
C ASP A 76 -8.58 -11.94 13.90
N ALA A 77 -8.94 -11.09 12.93
CA ALA A 77 -8.64 -11.31 11.53
C ALA A 77 -7.14 -11.26 11.23
N GLU A 78 -6.43 -10.26 11.76
CA GLU A 78 -4.98 -10.13 11.59
C GLU A 78 -4.22 -11.33 12.19
N ALA A 79 -4.55 -11.74 13.43
CA ALA A 79 -3.96 -12.92 14.05
C ALA A 79 -4.27 -14.25 13.32
N SER A 80 -5.31 -14.28 12.48
CA SER A 80 -5.60 -15.44 11.62
C SER A 80 -4.81 -15.42 10.32
N LEU A 81 -4.42 -14.25 9.81
CA LEU A 81 -3.68 -14.09 8.55
C LEU A 81 -2.16 -14.22 8.74
N GLU A 82 -1.65 -14.04 9.96
CA GLU A 82 -0.23 -14.27 10.30
C GLU A 82 0.18 -15.76 10.36
N ARG A 83 -0.77 -16.69 10.29
CA ARG A 83 -0.53 -18.14 10.36
C ARG A 83 -0.47 -18.80 8.99
#